data_AF-A0A7Y2RIJ4-F1
#
_entry.id   AF-A0A7Y2RIJ4-F1
#
_cell.length_a   1.000
_cell.length_b   1.000
_cell.length_c   1.000
_cell.angle_alpha   90.00
_cell.angle_beta   90.00
_cell.angle_gamma   90.00
#
_symmetry.space_group_name_H-M   'P 1'
#
loop_
_entity.id
_entity.type
_entity.pdbx_description
1 polymer ?
#
loop_
_entity_poly.entity_id
_entity_poly.type
_entity_poly.pdbx_seq_one_letter_code
_entity_poly.pdbx_strand_id
1 'polypeptide(L)'
;MRESILKTVFFKSSQQISTLKWLKLLFLEAYLGEQLIEMLANTASFNKDQSGDLAFDIKPNGWKVNLEEYIPATIINSLLNKHIIDLLETKFVNHYQLIQPVKMSSNNVKKLYELNNQKLFLLTELKLSYNTIWVTINLLIDTVVYIITKDVTWALVSGAIVEFIRRFKI
;
A
#
# COMPACT_ATOMS: atom_id res chain seq x y z
N MET A 1 -19.46 15.80 2.44
CA MET A 1 -19.36 14.55 1.64
C MET A 1 -17.94 14.03 1.77
N ARG A 2 -17.75 12.74 2.07
CA ARG A 2 -16.39 12.14 2.09
C ARG A 2 -15.84 12.17 0.66
N GLU A 3 -14.59 12.59 0.49
CA GLU A 3 -13.95 12.52 -0.82
C GLU A 3 -13.77 11.06 -1.25
N SER A 4 -13.91 10.78 -2.55
CA SER A 4 -13.70 9.43 -3.07
C SER A 4 -12.23 9.05 -2.97
N ILE A 5 -11.93 7.97 -2.25
CA ILE A 5 -10.58 7.44 -2.05
C ILE A 5 -9.95 7.05 -3.38
N LEU A 6 -10.74 6.55 -4.34
CA LEU A 6 -10.27 6.29 -5.71
C LEU A 6 -9.72 7.56 -6.35
N LYS A 7 -10.42 8.69 -6.19
CA LYS A 7 -9.92 9.98 -6.68
C LYS A 7 -8.60 10.34 -5.97
N THR A 8 -8.50 10.14 -4.67
CA THR A 8 -7.27 10.39 -3.91
C THR A 8 -6.13 9.47 -4.36
N VAL A 9 -6.39 8.22 -4.72
CA VAL A 9 -5.36 7.29 -5.23
C VAL A 9 -4.81 7.75 -6.57
N PHE A 10 -5.70 8.08 -7.52
CA PHE A 10 -5.33 8.41 -8.90
C PHE A 10 -4.82 9.84 -9.07
N PHE A 11 -5.41 10.81 -8.38
CA PHE A 11 -5.09 12.22 -8.55
C PHE A 11 -4.04 12.69 -7.54
N LYS A 12 -2.98 13.30 -8.07
CA LYS A 12 -1.91 13.91 -7.27
C LYS A 12 -2.45 15.10 -6.47
N SER A 13 -2.13 15.16 -5.18
CA SER A 13 -2.40 16.34 -4.35
C SER A 13 -1.30 17.40 -4.52
N SER A 14 -0.04 16.98 -4.70
CA SER A 14 1.12 17.87 -4.83
C SER A 14 1.62 17.99 -6.27
N GLN A 15 1.92 19.22 -6.71
CA GLN A 15 2.49 19.52 -8.02
C GLN A 15 3.98 19.17 -8.16
N GLN A 16 4.67 18.86 -7.06
CA GLN A 16 6.12 18.64 -7.04
C GLN A 16 6.56 17.29 -7.64
N ILE A 17 5.64 16.34 -7.82
CA ILE A 17 5.95 15.01 -8.35
C ILE A 17 5.66 14.98 -9.85
N SER A 18 6.64 14.51 -10.63
CA SER A 18 6.46 14.33 -12.08
C SER A 18 5.37 13.30 -12.37
N THR A 19 4.59 13.53 -13.43
CA THR A 19 3.49 12.65 -13.82
C THR A 19 3.96 11.22 -14.12
N LEU A 20 5.14 11.07 -14.73
CA LEU A 20 5.75 9.77 -14.98
C LEU A 20 6.09 9.04 -13.67
N LYS A 21 6.65 9.75 -12.67
CA LYS A 21 6.94 9.15 -11.36
C LYS A 21 5.64 8.72 -10.68
N TRP A 22 4.61 9.57 -10.72
CA TRP A 22 3.30 9.24 -10.16
C TRP A 22 2.69 7.99 -10.80
N LEU A 23 2.78 7.85 -12.12
CA LEU A 23 2.29 6.69 -12.85
C LEU A 23 3.05 5.42 -12.46
N LYS A 24 4.39 5.48 -12.34
CA LYS A 24 5.20 4.36 -11.85
C LYS A 24 4.79 3.94 -10.44
N LEU A 25 4.58 4.91 -9.55
CA LEU A 25 4.12 4.66 -8.19
C LEU A 25 2.70 4.08 -8.16
N LEU A 26 1.81 4.49 -9.07
CA LEU A 26 0.46 3.91 -9.20
C LEU A 26 0.50 2.43 -9.60
N PHE A 27 1.33 2.04 -10.57
CA PHE A 27 1.48 0.63 -10.94
C PHE A 27 2.05 -0.20 -9.79
N LEU A 28 3.05 0.35 -9.10
CA LEU A 28 3.64 -0.29 -7.93
C LEU A 28 2.58 -0.42 -6.81
N GLU A 29 1.84 0.64 -6.51
CA GLU A 29 0.75 0.62 -5.54
C GLU A 29 -0.34 -0.39 -5.90
N ALA A 30 -0.76 -0.47 -7.16
CA ALA A 30 -1.75 -1.47 -7.58
C ALA A 30 -1.22 -2.90 -7.38
N TYR A 31 0.08 -3.12 -7.61
CA TYR A 31 0.71 -4.42 -7.43
C TYR A 31 0.81 -4.85 -5.97
N LEU A 32 1.43 -4.07 -5.07
CA LEU A 32 1.68 -4.48 -3.69
C LEU A 32 0.82 -3.78 -2.63
N GLY A 33 -0.03 -2.83 -3.02
CA GLY A 33 -0.81 -2.00 -2.09
C GLY A 33 -1.65 -2.81 -1.11
N GLU A 34 -2.28 -3.89 -1.56
CA GLU A 34 -3.03 -4.80 -0.68
C GLU A 34 -2.15 -5.42 0.41
N GLN A 35 -0.96 -5.92 0.05
CA GLN A 35 -0.02 -6.52 1.01
C GLN A 35 0.54 -5.46 1.97
N LEU A 36 0.81 -4.24 1.48
CA LEU A 36 1.24 -3.12 2.34
C LEU A 36 0.18 -2.76 3.34
N ILE A 37 -1.09 -2.67 2.93
CA ILE A 37 -2.20 -2.35 3.83
C ILE A 37 -2.35 -3.44 4.90
N GLU A 38 -2.18 -4.70 4.53
CA GLU A 38 -2.26 -5.82 5.47
C GLU A 38 -1.10 -5.79 6.48
N MET A 39 0.13 -5.54 6.01
CA MET A 39 1.29 -5.32 6.89
C MET A 39 1.06 -4.13 7.83
N LEU A 40 0.55 -3.01 7.32
CA LEU A 40 0.24 -1.82 8.12
C LEU A 40 -0.85 -2.12 9.16
N ALA A 41 -1.90 -2.83 8.79
CA ALA A 41 -2.98 -3.21 9.72
C ALA A 41 -2.47 -4.13 10.85
N ASN A 42 -1.64 -5.11 10.51
CA ASN A 42 -1.00 -6.00 11.50
C ASN A 42 -0.09 -5.20 12.44
N THR A 43 0.65 -4.25 11.88
CA THR A 43 1.61 -3.40 12.60
C THR A 43 0.93 -2.37 13.50
N ALA A 44 -0.28 -1.92 13.17
CA ALA A 44 -1.08 -1.02 14.02
C ALA A 44 -1.53 -1.71 15.32
N SER A 45 -1.64 -3.04 15.31
CA SER A 45 -2.22 -3.82 16.40
C SER A 45 -1.17 -4.43 17.34
N PHE A 46 0.12 -4.35 17.00
CA PHE A 46 1.21 -5.01 17.74
C PHE A 46 2.29 -4.03 18.19
N ASN A 47 2.79 -4.19 19.43
CA ASN A 47 3.91 -3.43 19.99
C ASN A 47 5.07 -4.42 20.22
N LYS A 48 6.18 -4.28 19.48
CA LYS A 48 7.32 -5.23 19.54
C LYS A 48 8.15 -5.17 20.84
N ASP A 49 8.03 -4.10 21.63
CA ASP A 49 8.81 -3.88 22.85
C ASP A 49 7.95 -3.84 24.13
N GLN A 50 7.29 -4.94 24.47
CA GLN A 50 6.73 -5.14 25.82
C GLN A 50 7.53 -6.19 26.60
N SER A 51 8.83 -5.92 26.80
CA SER A 51 9.59 -6.57 27.86
C SER A 51 9.34 -5.80 29.15
N GLY A 52 8.27 -6.15 29.86
CA GLY A 52 8.00 -5.77 31.26
C GLY A 52 8.10 -4.29 31.61
N ASP A 53 7.00 -3.54 31.52
CA ASP A 53 6.84 -2.40 32.43
C ASP A 53 5.37 -2.05 32.65
N LEU A 54 4.95 -2.26 33.90
CA LEU A 54 3.90 -1.63 34.70
C LEU A 54 2.55 -1.28 34.06
N ALA A 55 1.52 -1.91 34.62
CA ALA A 55 0.08 -1.90 34.30
C ALA A 55 -0.65 -0.54 34.34
N PHE A 56 0.03 0.60 34.27
CA PHE A 56 -0.58 1.93 34.40
C PHE A 56 -0.20 2.94 33.32
N ASP A 57 0.63 2.59 32.34
CA ASP A 57 0.94 3.50 31.23
C ASP A 57 0.27 2.98 29.94
N ILE A 58 -0.89 3.55 29.59
CA ILE A 58 -1.61 3.25 28.34
C ILE A 58 -0.82 3.89 27.20
N LYS A 59 0.31 3.26 26.82
CA LYS A 59 1.05 3.69 25.63
C LYS A 59 0.18 3.43 24.39
N PRO A 60 0.07 4.41 23.48
CA PRO A 60 -0.73 4.24 22.27
C PRO A 60 -0.18 3.05 21.47
N ASN A 61 -1.08 2.17 21.04
CA ASN A 61 -0.75 1.04 20.17
C ASN A 61 -0.14 1.55 18.85
N GLY A 62 0.86 0.83 18.35
CA GLY A 62 1.51 1.10 17.08
C GLY A 62 3.00 0.80 17.14
N TRP A 63 3.43 -0.16 16.33
CA TRP A 63 4.84 -0.50 16.21
C TRP A 63 5.62 0.69 15.61
N LYS A 64 6.74 1.03 16.26
CA LYS A 64 7.71 2.03 15.77
C LYS A 64 8.85 1.32 15.06
N VAL A 65 8.90 1.43 13.74
CA VAL A 65 9.89 0.72 12.90
C VAL A 65 10.45 1.56 11.77
N ASN A 66 11.48 1.05 11.11
CA ASN A 66 11.94 1.60 9.84
C ASN A 66 10.92 1.32 8.73
N LEU A 67 10.87 2.16 7.70
CA LEU A 67 9.95 1.97 6.56
C LEU A 67 10.10 0.59 5.90
N GLU A 68 11.32 0.06 5.89
CA GLU A 68 11.66 -1.25 5.31
C GLU A 68 10.93 -2.41 6.00
N GLU A 69 10.61 -2.30 7.30
CA GLU A 69 9.94 -3.36 8.06
C GLU A 69 8.44 -3.47 7.71
N TYR A 70 7.86 -2.44 7.09
CA TYR A 70 6.49 -2.51 6.54
C TYR A 70 6.42 -3.25 5.20
N ILE A 71 7.57 -3.57 4.58
CA ILE A 71 7.62 -4.20 3.27
C ILE A 71 7.50 -5.73 3.46
N PRO A 72 6.50 -6.38 2.84
CA PRO A 72 6.39 -7.84 2.88
C PRO A 72 7.63 -8.50 2.27
N ALA A 73 8.16 -9.52 2.93
CA ALA A 73 9.34 -10.25 2.50
C ALA A 73 9.03 -11.25 1.37
N THR A 74 8.84 -10.75 0.14
CA THR A 74 8.77 -11.57 -1.08
C THR A 74 10.00 -11.35 -1.96
N ILE A 75 10.28 -12.29 -2.88
CA ILE A 75 11.44 -12.21 -3.78
C ILE A 75 11.37 -10.94 -4.64
N ILE A 76 10.20 -10.68 -5.24
CA ILE A 76 9.96 -9.46 -6.04
C ILE A 76 10.11 -8.20 -5.18
N ASN A 77 9.59 -8.19 -3.95
CA ASN A 77 9.66 -7.02 -3.08
C ASN A 77 11.10 -6.72 -2.64
N SER A 78 11.92 -7.76 -2.44
CA SER A 78 13.35 -7.58 -2.16
C SER A 78 14.07 -6.88 -3.33
N LEU A 79 13.72 -7.22 -4.57
CA LEU A 79 14.29 -6.58 -5.76
C LEU A 79 13.81 -5.13 -5.92
N LEU A 80 12.53 -4.88 -5.65
CA LEU A 80 11.89 -3.57 -5.80
C LEU A 80 11.97 -2.69 -4.55
N ASN A 81 12.69 -3.11 -3.50
CA ASN A 81 12.69 -2.49 -2.19
C ASN A 81 12.85 -0.95 -2.24
N LYS A 82 13.85 -0.45 -2.98
CA LYS A 82 14.09 1.00 -3.14
C LYS A 82 12.86 1.76 -3.68
N HIS A 83 12.15 1.17 -4.63
CA HIS A 83 10.95 1.77 -5.21
C HIS A 83 9.76 1.67 -4.25
N ILE A 84 9.68 0.60 -3.46
CA ILE A 84 8.65 0.44 -2.44
C ILE A 84 8.84 1.45 -1.30
N ILE A 85 10.09 1.72 -0.90
CA ILE A 85 10.38 2.78 0.08
C ILE A 85 9.94 4.14 -0.47
N ASP A 86 10.25 4.45 -1.73
CA ASP A 86 9.81 5.69 -2.39
C ASP A 86 8.28 5.79 -2.48
N LEU A 87 7.59 4.67 -2.69
CA LEU A 87 6.13 4.58 -2.63
C LEU A 87 5.61 4.87 -1.21
N LEU A 88 6.19 4.24 -0.19
CA LEU A 88 5.79 4.45 1.20
C LEU A 88 6.02 5.91 1.61
N GLU A 89 7.15 6.50 1.29
CA GLU A 89 7.45 7.90 1.61
C GLU A 89 6.56 8.87 0.83
N THR A 90 6.41 8.67 -0.47
CA THR A 90 5.65 9.61 -1.32
C THR A 90 4.14 9.50 -1.08
N LYS A 91 3.60 8.28 -1.01
CA LYS A 91 2.15 8.08 -0.90
C LYS A 91 1.69 7.86 0.53
N PHE A 92 2.27 6.91 1.26
CA PHE A 92 1.77 6.53 2.58
C PHE A 92 2.13 7.56 3.67
N VAL A 93 3.31 8.18 3.58
CA VAL A 93 3.73 9.24 4.52
C VAL A 93 3.19 10.60 4.07
N ASN A 94 3.49 11.05 2.85
CA ASN A 94 3.19 12.43 2.46
C ASN A 94 1.76 12.65 1.95
N HIS A 95 1.22 11.76 1.12
CA HIS A 95 -0.07 11.97 0.46
C HIS A 95 -1.27 11.50 1.29
N TYR A 96 -1.25 10.25 1.78
CA TYR A 96 -2.30 9.70 2.63
C TYR A 96 -2.09 10.07 4.11
N GLN A 97 -0.84 10.26 4.54
CA GLN A 97 -0.43 10.47 5.94
C GLN A 97 -0.89 9.34 6.87
N LEU A 98 -0.88 8.11 6.35
CA LEU A 98 -1.11 6.88 7.09
C LEU A 98 0.06 6.55 8.00
N ILE A 99 1.27 6.93 7.59
CA ILE A 99 2.50 6.71 8.32
C ILE A 99 3.05 8.09 8.70
N GLN A 100 3.45 8.26 9.95
CA GLN A 100 4.04 9.49 10.46
C GLN A 100 5.43 9.24 11.05
N PRO A 101 6.39 10.16 10.85
CA PRO A 101 7.69 10.04 11.48
C PRO A 101 7.56 10.27 12.99
N VAL A 102 8.20 9.42 13.78
CA VAL A 102 8.25 9.58 15.24
C VAL A 102 9.17 10.78 15.54
N LYS A 103 8.65 11.79 16.24
CA LYS A 103 9.46 12.92 16.72
C LYS A 103 10.37 12.44 17.85
N MET A 104 11.61 12.02 17.53
CA MET A 104 12.63 11.81 18.55
C MET A 104 13.42 13.09 18.79
N SER A 105 13.53 13.45 20.06
CA SER A 105 14.46 14.46 20.55
C SER A 105 15.83 13.80 20.67
N SER A 106 16.86 14.44 20.11
CA SER A 106 18.29 14.11 20.20
C SER A 106 18.93 13.36 19.02
N ASN A 107 20.16 13.79 18.76
CA ASN A 107 21.03 13.51 17.64
C ASN A 107 21.23 12.01 17.36
N ASN A 108 21.18 11.62 16.08
CA ASN A 108 21.79 10.42 15.50
C ASN A 108 21.16 9.03 15.68
N VAL A 109 19.84 8.87 15.79
CA VAL A 109 19.25 7.51 15.76
C VAL A 109 18.14 7.42 14.71
N LYS A 110 18.22 6.38 13.89
CA LYS A 110 17.42 6.04 12.69
C LYS A 110 16.00 6.65 12.66
N LYS A 111 15.58 7.17 11.49
CA LYS A 111 14.21 7.67 11.27
C LYS A 111 13.21 6.53 11.49
N LEU A 112 12.55 6.53 12.63
CA LEU A 112 11.46 5.62 12.94
C LEU A 112 10.13 6.21 12.48
N TYR A 113 9.24 5.31 12.09
CA TYR A 113 7.91 5.61 11.59
C TYR A 113 6.89 4.83 12.41
N GLU A 114 5.73 5.43 12.60
CA GLU A 114 4.58 4.83 13.26
C GLU A 114 3.31 5.06 12.42
N LEU A 115 2.30 4.24 12.64
CA LEU A 115 1.00 4.41 12.01
C LEU A 115 0.20 5.55 12.66
N ASN A 116 -0.44 6.35 11.83
CA ASN A 116 -1.33 7.40 12.30
C ASN A 116 -2.69 6.80 12.68
N ASN A 117 -2.90 6.60 13.98
CA ASN A 117 -4.12 6.03 14.54
C ASN A 117 -5.40 6.79 14.14
N GLN A 118 -5.31 8.09 13.85
CA GLN A 118 -6.47 8.90 13.42
C GLN A 118 -6.91 8.59 11.99
N LYS A 119 -6.03 7.98 11.18
CA LYS A 119 -6.26 7.71 9.75
C LYS A 119 -6.36 6.22 9.43
N LEU A 120 -6.41 5.34 10.42
CA LEU A 120 -6.53 3.88 10.20
C LEU A 120 -7.79 3.49 9.41
N PHE A 121 -8.86 4.28 9.48
CA PHE A 121 -10.06 4.04 8.67
C PHE A 121 -9.76 4.05 7.15
N LEU A 122 -8.73 4.79 6.72
CA LEU A 122 -8.28 4.82 5.32
C LEU A 122 -7.71 3.47 4.87
N LEU A 123 -7.23 2.60 5.78
CA LEU A 123 -6.69 1.29 5.41
C LEU A 123 -7.77 0.45 4.71
N THR A 124 -8.97 0.39 5.29
CA THR A 124 -10.10 -0.33 4.71
C THR A 124 -10.53 0.29 3.37
N GLU A 125 -10.57 1.61 3.31
CA GLU A 125 -10.96 2.35 2.10
C GLU A 125 -9.95 2.17 0.94
N LEU A 126 -8.65 2.12 1.25
CA LEU A 126 -7.60 1.83 0.28
C LEU A 126 -7.63 0.37 -0.15
N LYS A 127 -7.85 -0.58 0.78
CA LYS A 127 -8.01 -2.00 0.43
C LYS A 127 -9.17 -2.19 -0.56
N LEU A 128 -10.31 -1.56 -0.31
CA LEU A 128 -11.45 -1.57 -1.23
C LEU A 128 -11.09 -0.95 -2.59
N SER A 129 -10.35 0.17 -2.57
CA SER A 129 -9.92 0.85 -3.79
C SER A 129 -9.00 -0.04 -4.63
N TYR A 130 -8.01 -0.69 -4.03
CA TYR A 130 -7.10 -1.61 -4.74
C TYR A 130 -7.83 -2.82 -5.32
N ASN A 131 -8.78 -3.39 -4.58
CA ASN A 131 -9.63 -4.46 -5.11
C ASN A 131 -10.45 -4.00 -6.31
N THR A 132 -11.01 -2.79 -6.25
CA THR A 132 -11.79 -2.19 -7.34
C THR A 132 -10.91 -1.95 -8.58
N ILE A 133 -9.67 -1.46 -8.37
CA ILE A 133 -8.70 -1.27 -9.45
C ILE A 133 -8.41 -2.60 -10.14
N TRP A 134 -8.15 -3.67 -9.38
CA TRP A 134 -7.88 -4.99 -9.95
C TRP A 134 -9.06 -5.58 -10.72
N VAL A 135 -10.27 -5.46 -10.18
CA VAL A 135 -11.48 -5.90 -10.90
C VAL A 135 -11.65 -5.12 -12.20
N THR A 136 -11.38 -3.82 -12.18
CA THR A 136 -11.47 -2.96 -13.37
C THR A 136 -10.43 -3.36 -14.41
N ILE A 137 -9.18 -3.60 -14.00
CA ILE A 137 -8.11 -4.08 -14.89
C ILE A 137 -8.50 -5.42 -15.51
N ASN A 138 -9.02 -6.35 -14.71
CA ASN A 138 -9.40 -7.67 -15.19
C ASN A 138 -10.50 -7.58 -16.26
N LEU A 139 -11.55 -6.82 -15.97
CA LEU A 139 -12.65 -6.57 -16.92
C LEU A 139 -12.16 -5.89 -18.21
N LEU A 140 -11.23 -4.93 -18.10
CA LEU A 140 -10.66 -4.26 -19.26
C LEU A 140 -9.86 -5.22 -20.15
N ILE A 141 -9.04 -6.10 -19.54
CA ILE A 141 -8.26 -7.10 -20.27
C ILE A 141 -9.21 -8.06 -20.99
N ASP A 142 -10.21 -8.60 -20.30
CA ASP A 142 -11.18 -9.53 -20.89
C ASP A 142 -11.94 -8.88 -22.05
N THR A 143 -12.32 -7.61 -21.91
CA THR A 143 -12.98 -6.86 -22.97
C THR A 143 -12.08 -6.70 -24.20
N VAL A 144 -10.80 -6.35 -24.00
CA VAL A 144 -9.83 -6.21 -25.10
C VAL A 144 -9.60 -7.55 -25.80
N VAL A 145 -9.41 -8.63 -25.03
CA VAL A 145 -9.20 -9.98 -25.57
C VAL A 145 -10.42 -10.43 -26.35
N TYR A 146 -11.63 -10.21 -25.83
CA TYR A 146 -12.86 -10.51 -26.54
C TYR A 146 -13.02 -9.70 -27.83
N ILE A 147 -12.67 -8.41 -27.84
CA ILE A 147 -12.75 -7.58 -29.04
C ILE A 147 -11.85 -8.13 -30.16
N ILE A 148 -10.64 -8.60 -29.82
CA ILE A 148 -9.64 -9.13 -30.76
C ILE A 148 -9.99 -10.55 -31.21
N THR A 149 -10.30 -11.44 -30.27
CA THR A 149 -10.48 -12.88 -30.54
C THR A 149 -11.91 -13.23 -30.97
N LYS A 150 -12.90 -12.40 -30.59
CA LYS A 150 -14.33 -12.70 -30.69
C LYS A 150 -14.75 -14.00 -29.99
N ASP A 151 -13.93 -14.49 -29.06
CA ASP A 151 -14.14 -15.75 -28.37
C ASP A 151 -14.15 -15.51 -26.85
N VAL A 152 -15.24 -15.93 -26.21
CA VAL A 152 -15.43 -15.81 -24.76
C VAL A 152 -14.44 -16.71 -24.01
N THR A 153 -14.01 -17.83 -24.61
CA THR A 153 -13.06 -18.77 -24.01
C THR A 153 -11.72 -18.09 -23.75
N TRP A 154 -11.20 -17.36 -24.75
CA TRP A 154 -9.94 -16.64 -24.63
C TRP A 154 -10.02 -15.49 -23.63
N ALA A 155 -11.16 -14.81 -23.55
CA ALA A 155 -11.41 -13.79 -22.53
C ALA A 155 -11.42 -14.40 -21.11
N LEU A 156 -12.05 -15.55 -20.91
CA LEU A 156 -12.03 -16.22 -19.61
C LEU A 156 -10.62 -16.71 -19.22
N VAL A 157 -9.86 -17.22 -20.18
CA VAL A 157 -8.47 -17.64 -19.96
C VAL A 157 -7.59 -16.44 -19.58
N SER A 158 -7.74 -15.29 -20.26
CA SER A 158 -7.00 -14.09 -19.88
C SER A 158 -7.33 -13.64 -18.48
N GLY A 159 -8.62 -13.62 -18.11
CA GLY A 159 -9.02 -13.17 -16.78
C GLY A 159 -8.55 -14.10 -15.67
N ALA A 160 -8.53 -15.41 -15.93
CA ALA A 160 -7.96 -16.40 -15.02
C ALA A 160 -6.44 -16.22 -14.82
N ILE A 161 -5.69 -15.92 -15.89
CA ILE A 161 -4.24 -15.66 -15.81
C ILE A 161 -3.98 -14.38 -15.01
N VAL A 162 -4.73 -13.30 -15.24
CA VAL A 162 -4.58 -12.04 -14.52
C VAL A 162 -4.85 -12.22 -13.03
N GLU A 163 -5.91 -12.94 -12.69
CA GLU A 163 -6.26 -13.25 -11.29
C GLU A 163 -5.21 -14.16 -10.63
N PHE A 164 -4.65 -15.11 -11.38
CA PHE A 164 -3.55 -15.95 -10.91
C PHE A 164 -2.31 -15.09 -10.56
N ILE A 165 -1.89 -14.21 -11.46
CA ILE A 165 -0.77 -13.29 -11.20
C ILE A 165 -1.06 -12.41 -9.97
N ARG A 166 -2.30 -11.89 -9.86
CA ARG A 166 -2.73 -11.07 -8.71
C ARG A 166 -2.65 -11.84 -7.39
N ARG A 167 -3.05 -13.11 -7.36
CA ARG A 167 -3.10 -13.90 -6.11
C ARG A 167 -1.74 -14.45 -5.70
N PHE A 168 -0.96 -14.93 -6.66
CA PHE A 168 0.22 -15.72 -6.34
C PHE A 168 1.50 -14.90 -6.15
N LYS A 169 1.57 -13.63 -6.65
CA LYS A 169 2.65 -12.63 -6.42
C LYS A 169 3.99 -13.24 -5.99
N ILE A 170 4.50 -14.17 -6.83
CA ILE A 170 5.64 -15.07 -6.53
C ILE A 170 6.93 -14.27 -6.48
#